data_AF-A0A7C4ZRL4-F1
#
_entry.id   AF-A0A7C4ZRL4-F1
#
_cell.length_a   1.000
_cell.length_b   1.000
_cell.length_c   1.000
_cell.angle_alpha   90.00
_cell.angle_beta   90.00
_cell.angle_gamma   90.00
#
_symmetry.space_group_name_H-M   'P 1'
#
loop_
_entity.id
_entity.type
_entity.pdbx_description
1 polymer ?
#
loop_
_entity_poly.entity_id
_entity_poly.type
_entity_poly.pdbx_seq_one_letter_code
_entity_poly.pdbx_strand_id
1 'polypeptide(L)'
;MFENVTFIDAIETFKGNKFLFFEEKYDITKDVTVIRTPGHYSTDDCSIIVKTEKGTIAIVGDVFWSDEKNLPPFIFEKKLLKKAELKSLRRLIS
;
A
#
# COMPACT_ATOMS: atom_id res chain seq x y z
N MET A 1 8.96 18.33 -17.42
CA MET A 1 8.36 16.98 -17.45
C MET A 1 9.45 15.99 -17.06
N PHE A 2 9.25 15.14 -16.06
CA PHE A 2 10.30 14.18 -15.66
C PHE A 2 10.29 13.01 -16.64
N GLU A 3 11.25 12.97 -17.56
CA GLU A 3 11.28 12.00 -18.68
C GLU A 3 11.44 10.54 -18.24
N ASN A 4 11.90 10.31 -17.00
CA ASN A 4 12.21 8.99 -16.47
C ASN A 4 11.54 8.71 -15.11
N VAL A 5 10.27 9.09 -14.97
CA VAL A 5 9.47 8.83 -13.76
C VAL A 5 8.29 7.93 -14.08
N THR A 6 8.03 6.97 -13.19
CA THR A 6 6.80 6.19 -13.14
C THR A 6 6.03 6.63 -11.90
N PHE A 7 4.78 7.04 -12.07
CA PHE A 7 3.84 7.27 -10.96
C PHE A 7 3.11 5.97 -10.68
N ILE A 8 2.96 5.62 -9.41
CA ILE A 8 2.31 4.38 -8.96
C ILE A 8 1.46 4.75 -7.76
N ASP A 9 0.17 4.41 -7.81
CA ASP A 9 -0.75 4.53 -6.69
C ASP A 9 -1.27 3.14 -6.26
N ALA A 10 -2.50 3.03 -5.74
CA ALA A 10 -3.06 1.77 -5.30
C ALA A 10 -3.68 0.90 -6.40
N ILE A 11 -3.97 1.46 -7.57
CA ILE A 11 -4.71 0.76 -8.64
C ILE A 11 -4.04 0.88 -10.00
N GLU A 12 -3.14 1.84 -10.19
CA GLU A 12 -2.55 2.11 -11.49
C GLU A 12 -1.09 2.56 -11.45
N THR A 13 -0.47 2.40 -12.61
CA THR A 13 0.85 2.97 -12.93
C THR A 13 0.74 3.87 -14.13
N PHE A 14 1.47 4.98 -14.11
CA PHE A 14 1.53 5.94 -15.20
C PHE A 14 2.99 6.26 -15.56
N LYS A 15 3.33 6.08 -16.85
CA LYS A 15 4.65 6.44 -17.41
C LYS A 15 4.49 7.01 -18.81
N GLY A 16 4.73 8.32 -18.96
CA GLY A 16 4.60 9.02 -20.25
C GLY A 16 3.14 9.09 -20.70
N ASN A 17 2.73 8.21 -21.60
CA ASN A 17 1.34 8.06 -22.07
C ASN A 17 0.77 6.65 -21.83
N LYS A 18 1.48 5.82 -21.07
CA LYS A 18 1.09 4.44 -20.76
C LYS A 18 0.47 4.38 -19.37
N PHE A 19 -0.67 3.68 -19.30
CA PHE A 19 -1.37 3.36 -18.07
C PHE A 19 -1.48 1.85 -17.95
N LEU A 20 -1.32 1.33 -16.73
CA LEU A 20 -1.56 -0.07 -16.43
C LEU A 20 -2.27 -0.17 -15.09
N PHE A 21 -3.43 -0.82 -15.08
CA PHE A 21 -4.20 -1.12 -13.88
C PHE A 21 -3.75 -2.44 -13.25
N PHE A 22 -3.86 -2.53 -11.94
CA PHE A 22 -3.65 -3.76 -11.18
C PHE A 22 -4.66 -3.86 -10.03
N GLU A 23 -5.09 -5.08 -9.72
CA GLU A 23 -6.21 -5.26 -8.79
C GLU A 23 -5.80 -5.35 -7.32
N GLU A 24 -4.69 -6.01 -7.00
CA GLU A 24 -4.28 -6.25 -5.60
C GLU A 24 -2.85 -5.84 -5.28
N LYS A 25 -1.93 -6.03 -6.23
CA LYS A 25 -0.51 -5.74 -6.06
C LYS A 25 0.14 -5.39 -7.40
N TYR A 26 1.25 -4.66 -7.31
CA TYR A 26 2.12 -4.37 -8.43
C TYR A 26 3.58 -4.54 -8.00
N ASP A 27 4.30 -5.47 -8.64
CA ASP A 27 5.71 -5.70 -8.39
C ASP A 27 6.52 -4.68 -9.22
N ILE A 28 7.05 -3.63 -8.56
CA ILE A 28 7.87 -2.59 -9.21
C ILE A 28 9.22 -3.19 -9.61
N THR A 29 9.80 -3.96 -8.70
CA THR A 29 11.00 -4.78 -8.90
C THR A 29 10.84 -6.10 -8.16
N LYS A 30 11.85 -6.98 -8.21
CA LYS A 30 11.86 -8.21 -7.39
C LYS A 30 11.87 -7.93 -5.87
N ASP A 31 12.26 -6.71 -5.47
CA ASP A 31 12.45 -6.32 -4.08
C ASP A 31 11.46 -5.24 -3.62
N VAL A 32 10.71 -4.61 -4.53
CA VAL A 32 9.76 -3.55 -4.19
C VAL A 32 8.39 -3.86 -4.79
N THR A 33 7.37 -3.96 -3.93
CA THR A 33 6.00 -4.29 -4.32
C THR A 33 5.01 -3.32 -3.69
N VAL A 34 4.09 -2.78 -4.48
CA VAL A 34 2.91 -2.07 -3.97
C VAL A 34 1.79 -3.08 -3.72
N ILE A 35 1.09 -2.95 -2.60
CA ILE A 35 -0.08 -3.76 -2.26
C ILE A 35 -1.24 -2.86 -1.84
N ARG A 36 -2.46 -3.24 -2.23
CA ARG A 36 -3.67 -2.56 -1.75
C ARG A 36 -3.95 -2.88 -0.29
N THR A 37 -4.23 -1.83 0.48
CA THR A 37 -4.49 -1.85 1.92
C THR A 37 -5.66 -0.91 2.25
N PRO A 38 -6.85 -1.12 1.64
CA PRO A 38 -7.98 -0.20 1.75
C PRO A 38 -8.49 -0.08 3.19
N GLY A 39 -9.00 1.10 3.54
CA GLY A 39 -9.86 1.28 4.71
C GLY A 39 -9.60 2.51 5.56
N HIS A 40 -8.45 3.19 5.39
CA HIS A 40 -8.18 4.45 6.07
C HIS A 40 -8.95 5.59 5.39
N TYR A 41 -8.63 5.89 4.14
CA TYR A 41 -9.23 7.01 3.40
C TYR A 41 -10.17 6.53 2.30
N SER A 42 -9.84 5.44 1.61
CA SER A 42 -10.70 4.90 0.56
C SER A 42 -10.43 3.41 0.28
N THR A 43 -11.06 2.90 -0.79
CA THR A 43 -10.73 1.59 -1.37
C THR A 43 -9.38 1.58 -2.11
N ASP A 44 -8.75 2.74 -2.27
CA ASP A 44 -7.53 2.96 -3.04
C ASP A 44 -6.37 3.39 -2.15
N ASP A 45 -6.39 2.96 -0.88
CA ASP A 45 -5.21 3.04 -0.02
C ASP A 45 -4.23 1.91 -0.38
N CYS A 46 -2.93 2.19 -0.32
CA CYS A 46 -1.87 1.22 -0.57
C CYS A 46 -0.69 1.32 0.40
N SER A 47 0.07 0.24 0.47
CA SER A 47 1.34 0.14 1.19
C SER A 47 2.42 -0.38 0.26
N ILE A 48 3.68 -0.12 0.59
CA ILE A 48 4.85 -0.59 -0.16
C ILE A 48 5.63 -1.58 0.70
N ILE A 49 5.91 -2.75 0.16
CA ILE A 49 6.78 -3.76 0.77
C ILE A 49 8.14 -3.70 0.08
N VAL A 50 9.19 -3.52 0.87
CA VAL A 50 10.58 -3.37 0.41
C VAL A 50 11.43 -4.47 1.06
N LYS A 51 11.97 -5.37 0.25
CA LYS A 51 12.98 -6.33 0.69
C LYS A 51 14.34 -5.66 0.70
N THR A 52 15.03 -5.74 1.84
CA THR A 52 16.36 -5.16 2.02
C THR A 52 17.30 -6.17 2.66
N GLU A 53 18.59 -5.86 2.67
CA GLU A 53 19.60 -6.66 3.38
C GLU A 53 19.35 -6.73 4.91
N LYS A 54 18.59 -5.78 5.46
CA LYS A 54 18.21 -5.73 6.88
C LYS A 54 16.88 -6.46 7.17
N GLY A 55 16.29 -7.09 6.16
CA GLY A 55 14.97 -7.71 6.20
C GLY A 55 13.91 -6.92 5.44
N THR A 56 12.65 -7.26 5.66
CA THR A 56 11.50 -6.67 4.97
C THR A 56 11.02 -5.42 5.71
N ILE A 57 10.91 -4.31 4.99
CA ILE A 57 10.36 -3.04 5.46
C ILE A 57 9.01 -2.83 4.80
N ALA A 58 7.98 -2.45 5.57
CA ALA A 58 6.72 -1.96 5.01
C ALA A 58 6.58 -0.46 5.24
N ILE A 59 6.30 0.27 4.16
CA ILE A 59 5.86 1.66 4.19
C ILE A 59 4.34 1.62 4.07
N VAL A 60 3.65 1.85 5.20
CA VAL A 60 2.26 1.42 5.38
C VAL A 60 1.24 2.56 5.33
N GLY A 61 1.69 3.80 5.15
CA GLY A 61 0.82 4.98 5.29
C GLY A 61 0.06 4.93 6.62
N ASP A 62 -1.27 5.06 6.53
CA ASP A 62 -2.18 5.17 7.67
C ASP A 62 -2.86 3.84 8.03
N VAL A 63 -2.19 2.71 7.81
CA VAL A 63 -2.74 1.39 8.13
C VAL A 63 -2.69 1.09 9.63
N PHE A 64 -1.63 1.49 10.34
CA PHE A 64 -1.42 1.13 11.75
C PHE A 64 -1.56 2.34 12.68
N TRP A 65 -2.41 2.22 13.70
CA TRP A 65 -2.68 3.27 14.67
C TRP A 65 -2.39 2.78 16.10
N SER A 66 -1.86 3.65 16.96
CA SER A 66 -1.47 3.30 18.33
C SER A 66 -2.67 3.03 19.25
N ASP A 67 -3.86 3.53 18.91
CA ASP A 67 -5.07 3.36 19.70
C ASP A 67 -6.26 2.94 18.82
N GLU A 68 -6.52 1.63 18.77
CA GLU A 68 -7.66 1.05 18.06
C GLU A 68 -9.02 1.53 18.60
N LYS A 69 -9.09 2.04 19.84
CA LYS A 69 -10.34 2.54 20.44
C LYS A 69 -10.65 3.98 20.00
N ASN A 70 -9.61 4.77 19.73
CA ASN A 70 -9.72 6.17 19.35
C ASN A 70 -9.18 6.42 17.93
N LEU A 71 -9.67 5.63 16.97
CA LEU A 71 -9.38 5.87 15.57
C LEU A 71 -9.84 7.28 15.12
N PRO A 72 -9.14 7.92 14.17
CA PRO A 72 -9.56 9.22 13.64
C PRO A 72 -11.01 9.22 13.15
N PRO A 73 -11.73 10.35 13.25
CA PRO A 73 -13.14 10.41 12.84
C PRO A 73 -13.35 10.25 11.33
N PHE A 74 -12.27 10.33 10.54
CA PHE A 74 -12.26 10.22 9.10
C PHE A 74 -11.85 8.83 8.57
N ILE A 75 -11.85 7.79 9.41
CA ILE A 75 -11.69 6.42 8.91
C ILE A 75 -12.85 6.06 7.98
N PHE A 76 -12.52 5.70 6.75
CA PHE A 76 -13.46 5.26 5.72
C PHE A 76 -14.22 4.01 6.13
N GLU A 77 -13.50 2.91 6.43
CA GLU A 77 -14.14 1.67 6.85
C GLU A 77 -13.25 0.85 7.81
N LYS A 78 -13.59 0.87 9.10
CA LYS A 78 -12.83 0.18 10.16
C LYS A 78 -12.61 -1.31 9.90
N LYS A 79 -13.58 -2.00 9.28
CA LYS A 79 -13.47 -3.43 8.96
C LYS A 79 -12.45 -3.69 7.85
N LEU A 80 -12.37 -2.81 6.84
CA LEU A 80 -11.37 -2.91 5.78
C LEU A 80 -9.99 -2.56 6.33
N LEU A 81 -9.87 -1.50 7.14
CA LEU A 81 -8.62 -1.12 7.78
C LEU A 81 -8.02 -2.29 8.59
N LYS A 82 -8.84 -2.96 9.41
CA LYS A 82 -8.38 -4.12 10.18
C LYS A 82 -7.95 -5.31 9.30
N LYS A 83 -8.59 -5.51 8.15
CA LYS A 83 -8.14 -6.51 7.17
C LYS A 83 -6.81 -6.11 6.52
N ALA A 84 -6.62 -4.82 6.24
CA ALA A 84 -5.40 -4.27 5.67
C ALA A 84 -4.21 -4.40 6.62
N GLU A 85 -4.39 -4.16 7.92
CA GLU A 85 -3.40 -4.42 8.98
C GLU A 85 -2.93 -5.88 8.93
N LEU A 86 -3.87 -6.83 8.99
CA LEU A 86 -3.58 -8.27 8.96
C LEU A 86 -2.89 -8.70 7.65
N LYS A 87 -3.31 -8.16 6.51
CA LYS A 87 -2.70 -8.42 5.20
C LYS A 87 -1.24 -7.97 5.16
N SER A 88 -0.97 -6.77 5.67
CA SER A 88 0.39 -6.20 5.73
C SER A 88 1.29 -7.04 6.65
N LEU A 89 0.81 -7.41 7.83
CA LEU A 89 1.54 -8.28 8.75
C LEU A 89 1.89 -9.63 8.14
N ARG A 90 0.94 -10.30 7.46
CA ARG A 90 1.19 -11.59 6.80
C ARG A 90 2.28 -11.51 5.72
N ARG A 91 2.39 -10.39 5.01
CA ARG A 91 3.40 -10.17 3.97
C ARG A 91 4.78 -9.82 4.52
N LEU A 92 4.87 -9.40 5.78
CA LEU A 92 6.13 -9.11 6.45
C LEU A 92 6.81 -10.37 7.01
N ILE A 93 6.04 -11.42 7.28
CA ILE A 93 6.52 -12.68 7.88
C ILE A 93 6.73 -13.82 6.88
N SER A 94 6.40 -13.61 5.60
CA SER A 94 6.51 -14.59 4.49
C SER A 94 7.75 -14.35 3.64
#